data_AF-A0A6A4HU05-F1
#
_entry.id   AF-A0A6A4HU05-F1
#
_cell.length_a   1.000
_cell.length_b   1.000
_cell.length_c   1.000
_cell.angle_alpha   90.00
_cell.angle_beta   90.00
_cell.angle_gamma   90.00
#
_symmetry.space_group_name_H-M   'P 1'
#
loop_
_entity.id
_entity.type
_entity.pdbx_description
1 polymer ?
#
loop_
_entity_poly.entity_id
_entity_poly.type
_entity_poly.pdbx_seq_one_letter_code
_entity_poly.pdbx_strand_id
1 'polypeptide(L)'
;MTVWDLIGTGFDGDFVPKGKKSVGSGIGMQVSSSLSREGRGGCEDSMEGQDGWKEEESWRVARVWEVLEALGPEAWKCANTSESTITSSSVPASSSLIHQFAQTSFPSLPLPQQRIVVLMRALVGRPPLILLDEVWSGMDATMVEVAREYPQGDCLSAGGAGVGPDQAVVVITHWEEEVPWNRDEDAGVFRKFRLSRGKGWVEE
;
A
#
# COMPACT_ATOMS: atom_id res chain seq x y z
N MET A 1 6.14 15.93 -8.73
CA MET A 1 5.48 14.75 -8.16
C MET A 1 6.17 14.41 -6.87
N THR A 2 5.49 14.65 -5.76
CA THR A 2 5.94 14.29 -4.42
C THR A 2 5.69 12.81 -4.13
N VAL A 3 6.18 12.31 -3.00
CA VAL A 3 5.83 10.99 -2.47
C VAL A 3 4.31 10.88 -2.29
N TRP A 4 3.69 11.89 -1.67
CA TRP A 4 2.24 11.97 -1.49
C TRP A 4 1.49 11.82 -2.81
N ASP A 5 1.89 12.61 -3.82
CA ASP A 5 1.28 12.57 -5.15
C ASP A 5 1.36 11.15 -5.74
N LEU A 6 2.54 10.53 -5.70
CA LEU A 6 2.76 9.22 -6.29
C LEU A 6 1.91 8.15 -5.61
N ILE A 7 1.84 8.13 -4.28
CA ILE A 7 0.98 7.21 -3.54
C ILE A 7 -0.48 7.48 -3.90
N GLY A 8 -0.93 8.73 -3.87
CA GLY A 8 -2.31 9.10 -4.20
C GLY A 8 -2.76 8.67 -5.60
N THR A 9 -1.85 8.59 -6.58
CA THR A 9 -2.20 8.04 -7.91
C THR A 9 -2.56 6.55 -7.89
N GLY A 10 -2.19 5.81 -6.84
CA GLY A 10 -2.48 4.40 -6.67
C GLY A 10 -3.97 4.06 -6.55
N PHE A 11 -4.82 5.01 -6.13
CA PHE A 11 -6.27 4.78 -6.05
C PHE A 11 -6.93 4.57 -7.42
N ASP A 12 -6.50 5.35 -8.41
CA ASP A 12 -7.09 5.33 -9.75
C ASP A 12 -6.24 4.49 -10.73
N GLY A 13 -5.04 4.04 -10.33
CA GLY A 13 -4.11 3.26 -11.15
C GLY A 13 -3.31 4.06 -12.18
N ASP A 14 -3.65 5.34 -12.37
CA ASP A 14 -2.96 6.29 -13.25
C ASP A 14 -1.61 6.74 -12.67
N PHE A 15 -0.80 7.45 -13.46
CA PHE A 15 0.45 8.09 -13.01
C PHE A 15 0.35 9.62 -12.97
N VAL A 16 -0.86 10.16 -13.04
CA VAL A 16 -1.10 11.61 -13.03
C VAL A 16 -1.90 11.95 -11.76
N PRO A 17 -1.36 12.83 -10.88
CA PRO A 17 -2.11 13.31 -9.73
C PRO A 17 -3.39 14.02 -10.18
N LYS A 18 -4.51 13.63 -9.60
CA LYS A 18 -5.83 14.21 -9.86
C LYS A 18 -6.48 14.62 -8.54
N GLY A 19 -7.45 15.53 -8.62
CA GLY A 19 -8.17 16.06 -7.46
C GLY A 19 -7.41 17.14 -6.70
N LYS A 20 -8.09 17.81 -5.76
CA LYS A 20 -7.52 18.94 -5.00
C LYS A 20 -6.45 18.51 -3.99
N LYS A 21 -6.56 17.29 -3.48
CA LYS A 21 -5.61 16.70 -2.51
C LYS A 21 -4.68 15.65 -3.14
N SER A 22 -4.59 15.58 -4.48
CA SER A 22 -3.77 14.60 -5.21
C SER A 22 -4.11 13.12 -4.95
N VAL A 23 -5.30 12.80 -4.44
CA VAL A 23 -5.74 11.42 -4.15
C VAL A 23 -6.74 10.87 -5.19
N GLY A 24 -6.79 11.46 -6.37
CA GLY A 24 -7.68 11.03 -7.45
C GLY A 24 -8.91 11.91 -7.63
N SER A 25 -9.74 11.58 -8.62
CA SER A 25 -10.94 12.36 -8.97
C SER A 25 -12.27 11.68 -8.64
N GLY A 26 -12.25 10.46 -8.07
CA GLY A 26 -13.47 9.69 -7.74
C GLY A 26 -14.20 9.08 -8.94
N ILE A 27 -13.83 9.48 -10.16
CA ILE A 27 -14.45 9.04 -11.42
C ILE A 27 -14.25 7.54 -11.67
N GLY A 28 -13.18 6.93 -11.15
CA GLY A 28 -12.82 5.54 -11.40
C GLY A 28 -13.74 4.50 -10.72
N MET A 29 -14.33 4.82 -9.57
CA MET A 29 -15.10 3.85 -8.78
C MET A 29 -16.60 3.80 -9.14
N GLN A 30 -17.13 4.80 -9.85
CA GLN A 30 -18.50 4.73 -10.39
C GLN A 30 -18.64 3.75 -11.58
N VAL A 31 -17.53 3.28 -12.16
CA VAL A 31 -17.56 2.40 -13.34
C VAL A 31 -17.78 0.94 -12.96
N SER A 32 -17.44 0.51 -11.73
CA SER A 32 -17.68 -0.87 -11.28
C SER A 32 -19.12 -1.13 -10.81
N SER A 33 -19.91 -0.09 -10.52
CA SER A 33 -21.34 -0.23 -10.15
C SER A 33 -22.31 -0.14 -11.31
N SER A 34 -21.84 0.16 -12.54
CA SER A 34 -22.69 0.53 -13.67
C SER A 34 -22.54 -0.32 -14.93
N LEU A 35 -22.08 -1.58 -14.83
CA LEU A 35 -22.31 -2.60 -15.88
C LEU A 35 -23.79 -3.05 -15.98
N SER A 36 -24.74 -2.16 -15.68
CA SER A 36 -26.16 -2.35 -15.88
C SER A 36 -26.86 -1.00 -16.10
N ARG A 37 -26.74 -0.44 -17.30
CA ARG A 37 -27.86 0.11 -18.10
C ARG A 37 -27.35 0.87 -19.30
N GLU A 38 -27.67 0.35 -20.47
CA GLU A 38 -27.83 1.14 -21.68
C GLU A 38 -28.75 2.34 -21.41
N GLY A 39 -28.39 3.52 -21.92
CA GLY A 39 -29.34 4.63 -22.05
C GLY A 39 -28.77 6.04 -21.89
N ARG A 40 -28.23 6.58 -23.00
CA ARG A 40 -28.51 7.91 -23.55
C ARG A 40 -29.01 9.03 -22.58
N GLY A 41 -28.14 10.00 -22.34
CA GLY A 41 -28.45 11.46 -22.27
C GLY A 41 -29.04 12.02 -20.97
N GLY A 42 -28.57 13.20 -20.58
CA GLY A 42 -29.28 14.06 -19.63
C GLY A 42 -28.37 14.74 -18.60
N CYS A 43 -28.22 16.05 -18.74
CA CYS A 43 -27.81 16.97 -17.69
C CYS A 43 -28.75 16.89 -16.48
N GLU A 44 -28.19 16.75 -15.27
CA GLU A 44 -28.85 17.13 -14.01
C GLU A 44 -27.78 17.25 -12.91
N ASP A 45 -27.45 18.50 -12.60
CA ASP A 45 -26.59 18.94 -11.50
C ASP A 45 -27.30 18.60 -10.18
N SER A 46 -27.05 17.40 -9.68
CA SER A 46 -27.63 16.88 -8.45
C SER A 46 -26.66 17.11 -7.29
N MET A 47 -27.03 18.06 -6.43
CA MET A 47 -26.29 18.49 -5.22
C MET A 47 -26.02 17.36 -4.20
N GLU A 48 -26.60 16.17 -4.37
CA GLU A 48 -26.45 15.01 -3.49
C GLU A 48 -25.09 14.27 -3.65
N GLY A 49 -24.35 14.52 -4.74
CA GLY A 49 -23.05 13.86 -4.99
C GLY A 49 -21.85 14.48 -4.28
N GLN A 50 -22.02 15.66 -3.68
CA GLN A 50 -20.88 16.45 -3.19
C GLN A 50 -20.38 16.04 -1.81
N ASP A 51 -21.26 15.50 -0.96
CA ASP A 51 -20.90 15.06 0.39
C ASP A 51 -20.30 13.64 0.39
N GLY A 52 -20.83 12.72 -0.43
CA GLY A 52 -20.24 11.39 -0.62
C GLY A 52 -18.82 11.45 -1.17
N TRP A 53 -18.53 12.40 -2.08
CA TRP A 53 -17.16 12.62 -2.55
C TRP A 53 -16.23 13.18 -1.47
N LYS A 54 -16.70 14.05 -0.58
CA LYS A 54 -15.87 14.55 0.53
C LYS A 54 -15.52 13.44 1.52
N GLU A 55 -16.44 12.53 1.78
CA GLU A 55 -16.20 11.35 2.61
C GLU A 55 -15.17 10.42 1.96
N GLU A 56 -15.33 10.14 0.65
CA GLU A 56 -14.36 9.33 -0.09
C GLU A 56 -12.98 9.98 -0.14
N GLU A 57 -12.88 11.28 -0.46
CA GLU A 57 -11.61 12.01 -0.48
C GLU A 57 -10.95 11.99 0.91
N SER A 58 -11.73 12.12 1.99
CA SER A 58 -11.23 12.06 3.36
C SER A 58 -10.73 10.67 3.72
N TRP A 59 -11.44 9.62 3.30
CA TRP A 59 -10.99 8.24 3.47
C TRP A 59 -9.69 7.99 2.69
N ARG A 60 -9.60 8.44 1.43
CA ARG A 60 -8.39 8.29 0.61
C ARG A 60 -7.20 9.00 1.25
N VAL A 61 -7.39 10.22 1.74
CA VAL A 61 -6.35 10.97 2.48
C VAL A 61 -5.90 10.21 3.74
N ALA A 62 -6.84 9.72 4.54
CA ALA A 62 -6.53 8.93 5.72
C ALA A 62 -5.76 7.65 5.36
N ARG A 63 -6.13 7.00 4.26
CA ARG A 63 -5.49 5.80 3.75
C ARG A 63 -4.05 6.03 3.27
N VAL A 64 -3.76 7.19 2.64
CA VAL A 64 -2.37 7.55 2.30
C VAL A 64 -1.53 7.69 3.56
N TRP A 65 -2.06 8.36 4.61
CA TRP A 65 -1.35 8.50 5.88
C TRP A 65 -1.13 7.16 6.57
N GLU A 66 -2.14 6.28 6.61
CA GLU A 66 -2.03 4.93 7.18
C GLU A 66 -0.86 4.15 6.53
N VAL A 67 -0.76 4.19 5.20
CA VAL A 67 0.32 3.52 4.46
C VAL A 67 1.68 4.17 4.72
N LEU A 68 1.73 5.50 4.82
CA LEU A 68 2.96 6.24 5.13
C LEU A 68 3.44 5.99 6.56
N GLU A 69 2.54 5.89 7.53
CA GLU A 69 2.86 5.57 8.92
C GLU A 69 3.41 4.15 9.04
N ALA A 70 2.81 3.19 8.33
CA ALA A 70 3.20 1.80 8.43
C ALA A 70 4.48 1.46 7.64
N LEU A 71 4.70 2.08 6.47
CA LEU A 71 5.81 1.75 5.59
C LEU A 71 6.86 2.87 5.49
N GLY A 72 6.70 3.98 6.21
CA GLY A 72 7.56 5.15 6.07
C GLY A 72 8.81 5.16 6.96
N PRO A 73 9.55 6.28 6.96
CA PRO A 73 10.84 6.40 7.65
C PRO A 73 10.82 6.11 9.15
N GLU A 74 9.68 6.29 9.80
CA GLU A 74 9.53 6.01 11.23
C GLU A 74 9.49 4.53 11.51
N ALA A 75 8.76 3.75 10.71
CA ALA A 75 8.71 2.30 10.83
C ALA A 75 10.12 1.69 10.68
N TRP A 76 10.90 2.17 9.70
CA TRP A 76 12.29 1.72 9.52
C TRP A 76 13.18 2.10 10.71
N LYS A 77 13.01 3.30 11.29
CA LYS A 77 13.76 3.72 12.48
C LYS A 77 13.41 2.89 13.71
N CYS A 78 12.13 2.55 13.87
CA CYS A 78 11.67 1.69 14.95
C CYS A 78 12.28 0.29 14.84
N ALA A 79 12.25 -0.32 13.65
CA ALA A 79 12.86 -1.63 13.38
C ALA A 79 14.38 -1.63 13.67
N ASN A 80 15.09 -0.58 13.27
CA ASN A 80 16.52 -0.41 13.60
C ASN A 80 16.80 -0.29 15.11
N THR A 81 15.84 0.23 15.89
CA THR A 81 16.02 0.47 17.33
C THR A 81 15.69 -0.76 18.17
N SER A 82 14.74 -1.60 17.73
CA SER A 82 14.35 -2.84 18.43
C SER A 82 15.47 -3.86 18.56
N GLU A 83 16.50 -3.81 17.71
CA GLU A 83 17.68 -4.68 17.81
C GLU A 83 18.67 -4.25 18.92
N SER A 84 18.53 -3.02 19.44
CA SER A 84 19.37 -2.44 20.50
C SER A 84 18.55 -2.21 21.79
N THR A 85 18.51 -3.17 22.71
CA THR A 85 17.60 -3.16 23.87
C THR A 85 17.90 -2.06 24.92
N ILE A 86 16.81 -1.47 25.45
CA ILE A 86 16.63 -0.68 26.70
C ILE A 86 17.36 0.67 26.82
N THR A 87 16.68 1.76 26.45
CA THR A 87 16.60 3.00 27.25
C THR A 87 15.44 3.90 26.78
N SER A 88 14.83 4.57 27.75
CA SER A 88 13.47 5.11 27.75
C SER A 88 13.18 6.31 26.84
N SER A 89 11.93 6.36 26.37
CA SER A 89 11.03 7.53 26.29
C SER A 89 11.55 8.82 25.63
N SER A 90 11.13 9.05 24.39
CA SER A 90 10.60 10.37 23.99
C SER A 90 9.65 10.28 22.78
N VAL A 91 8.47 10.87 22.91
CA VAL A 91 7.52 11.21 21.82
C VAL A 91 7.24 12.71 22.06
N PRO A 92 7.17 13.63 21.07
CA PRO A 92 6.76 13.48 19.67
C PRO A 92 7.67 14.24 18.66
N ALA A 93 8.59 13.53 18.00
CA ALA A 93 9.25 14.03 16.78
C ALA A 93 8.83 13.24 15.53
N SER A 94 7.92 12.28 15.71
CA SER A 94 7.51 11.29 14.72
C SER A 94 6.74 12.00 13.59
N SER A 95 5.48 12.41 13.77
CA SER A 95 4.65 13.01 12.70
C SER A 95 5.33 14.00 11.73
N SER A 96 6.23 14.86 12.20
CA SER A 96 7.00 15.81 11.36
C SER A 96 7.83 15.13 10.26
N LEU A 97 8.46 13.99 10.55
CA LEU A 97 9.31 13.27 9.58
C LEU A 97 8.48 12.64 8.47
N ILE A 98 7.38 11.95 8.81
CA ILE A 98 6.45 11.41 7.81
C ILE A 98 5.88 12.53 6.93
N HIS A 99 5.48 13.66 7.51
CA HIS A 99 4.99 14.80 6.73
C HIS A 99 6.06 15.35 5.78
N GLN A 100 7.31 15.48 6.23
CA GLN A 100 8.42 15.92 5.36
C GLN A 100 8.68 14.91 4.23
N PHE A 101 8.67 13.61 4.54
CA PHE A 101 8.84 12.55 3.55
C PHE A 101 7.74 12.60 2.49
N ALA A 102 6.49 12.76 2.91
CA ALA A 102 5.34 12.89 2.00
C ALA A 102 5.48 14.06 1.01
N GLN A 103 6.09 15.18 1.43
CA GLN A 103 6.34 16.36 0.59
C GLN A 103 7.63 16.26 -0.24
N THR A 104 8.47 15.25 -0.01
CA THR A 104 9.74 15.10 -0.73
C THR A 104 9.51 14.72 -2.19
N SER A 105 10.38 15.22 -3.08
CA SER A 105 10.34 14.87 -4.50
C SER A 105 10.71 13.40 -4.71
N PHE A 106 9.81 12.61 -5.29
CA PHE A 106 10.02 11.16 -5.47
C PHE A 106 11.32 10.83 -6.24
N PRO A 107 11.65 11.49 -7.38
CA PRO A 107 12.90 11.23 -8.10
C PRO A 107 14.18 11.57 -7.33
N SER A 108 14.08 12.36 -6.25
CA SER A 108 15.24 12.73 -5.42
C SER A 108 15.56 11.70 -4.34
N LEU A 109 14.66 10.74 -4.10
CA LEU A 109 14.87 9.72 -3.08
C LEU A 109 15.94 8.71 -3.52
N PRO A 110 16.70 8.12 -2.58
CA PRO A 110 17.51 6.92 -2.83
C PRO A 110 16.68 5.77 -3.40
N LEU A 111 17.29 4.92 -4.22
CA LEU A 111 16.62 3.78 -4.86
C LEU A 111 15.81 2.89 -3.88
N PRO A 112 16.33 2.49 -2.70
CA PRO A 112 15.56 1.70 -1.74
C PRO A 112 14.26 2.37 -1.30
N GLN A 113 14.31 3.69 -1.06
CA GLN A 113 13.14 4.47 -0.66
C GLN A 113 12.15 4.64 -1.82
N GLN A 114 12.64 4.80 -3.05
CA GLN A 114 11.77 4.81 -4.23
C GLN A 114 10.99 3.50 -4.37
N ARG A 115 11.63 2.35 -4.14
CA ARG A 115 10.98 1.02 -4.19
C ARG A 115 9.84 0.93 -3.18
N ILE A 116 10.06 1.38 -1.94
CA ILE A 116 8.99 1.40 -0.94
C ILE A 116 7.83 2.29 -1.37
N VAL A 117 8.08 3.50 -1.91
CA VAL A 117 6.98 4.38 -2.33
C VAL A 117 6.16 3.75 -3.46
N VAL A 118 6.78 2.99 -4.36
CA VAL A 118 6.06 2.23 -5.39
C VAL A 118 5.22 1.10 -4.78
N LEU A 119 5.74 0.40 -3.77
CA LEU A 119 4.97 -0.58 -2.99
C LEU A 119 3.77 0.08 -2.27
N MET A 120 3.99 1.20 -1.59
CA MET A 120 2.91 2.00 -0.97
C MET A 120 1.82 2.34 -1.97
N ARG A 121 2.20 2.78 -3.18
CA ARG A 121 1.26 3.06 -4.28
C ARG A 121 0.45 1.83 -4.68
N ALA A 122 1.03 0.63 -4.69
CA ALA A 122 0.30 -0.60 -5.02
C ALA A 122 -0.71 -1.00 -3.93
N LEU A 123 -0.42 -0.68 -2.66
CA LEU A 123 -1.21 -1.10 -1.49
C LEU A 123 -2.31 -0.10 -1.11
N VAL A 124 -2.15 1.18 -1.45
CA VAL A 124 -3.03 2.26 -0.98
C VAL A 124 -4.49 2.07 -1.41
N GLY A 125 -4.72 1.62 -2.66
CA GLY A 125 -6.05 1.47 -3.24
C GLY A 125 -6.84 0.26 -2.75
N ARG A 126 -6.26 -0.59 -1.88
CA ARG A 126 -6.82 -1.88 -1.45
C ARG A 126 -7.41 -2.70 -2.63
N PRO A 127 -6.65 -2.94 -3.72
CA PRO A 127 -7.17 -3.70 -4.85
C PRO A 127 -7.44 -5.16 -4.43
N PRO A 128 -8.46 -5.82 -5.01
CA PRO A 128 -8.83 -7.20 -4.64
C PRO A 128 -7.74 -8.22 -4.97
N LEU A 129 -6.83 -7.90 -5.89
CA LEU A 129 -5.67 -8.71 -6.22
C LEU A 129 -4.42 -7.83 -6.29
N ILE A 130 -3.40 -8.18 -5.52
CA ILE A 130 -2.09 -7.53 -5.51
C ILE A 130 -1.07 -8.51 -6.08
N LEU A 131 -0.29 -8.06 -7.06
CA LEU A 131 0.82 -8.81 -7.63
C LEU A 131 2.13 -8.13 -7.22
N LEU A 132 2.97 -8.84 -6.47
CA LEU A 132 4.26 -8.36 -5.98
C LEU A 132 5.37 -9.14 -6.69
N ASP A 133 5.96 -8.53 -7.72
CA ASP A 133 7.02 -9.15 -8.53
C ASP A 133 8.40 -8.64 -8.11
N GLU A 134 9.20 -9.51 -7.50
CA GLU A 134 10.55 -9.22 -7.02
C GLU A 134 10.62 -7.94 -6.18
N VAL A 135 9.56 -7.70 -5.40
CA VAL A 135 9.26 -6.37 -4.85
C VAL A 135 10.26 -5.92 -3.79
N TRP A 136 10.93 -6.86 -3.12
CA TRP A 136 11.92 -6.59 -2.09
C TRP A 136 13.31 -6.24 -2.67
N SER A 137 13.51 -6.50 -3.97
CA SER A 137 14.80 -6.34 -4.62
C SER A 137 15.27 -4.87 -4.62
N GLY A 138 16.47 -4.66 -4.07
CA GLY A 138 17.09 -3.34 -3.99
C GLY A 138 16.55 -2.46 -2.85
N MET A 139 15.78 -3.02 -1.91
CA MET A 139 15.50 -2.40 -0.61
C MET A 139 16.62 -2.71 0.40
N ASP A 140 16.69 -1.91 1.46
CA ASP A 140 17.53 -2.19 2.62
C ASP A 140 16.92 -3.31 3.48
N ALA A 141 17.71 -4.06 4.26
CA ALA A 141 17.21 -5.16 5.08
C ALA A 141 16.09 -4.72 6.03
N THR A 142 16.25 -3.57 6.70
CA THR A 142 15.24 -3.04 7.64
C THR A 142 13.96 -2.60 6.92
N MET A 143 14.09 -2.13 5.68
CA MET A 143 12.97 -1.79 4.80
C MET A 143 12.22 -3.03 4.34
N VAL A 144 12.94 -4.11 4.02
CA VAL A 144 12.34 -5.41 3.64
C VAL A 144 11.55 -6.00 4.79
N GLU A 145 12.08 -5.99 6.02
CA GLU A 145 11.38 -6.49 7.21
C GLU A 145 10.05 -5.76 7.42
N VAL A 146 10.07 -4.43 7.52
CA VAL A 146 8.86 -3.61 7.67
C VAL A 146 7.87 -3.84 6.53
N ALA A 147 8.36 -3.92 5.29
CA ALA A 147 7.52 -4.11 4.12
C ALA A 147 6.88 -5.50 4.04
N ARG A 148 7.54 -6.53 4.59
CA ARG A 148 7.03 -7.91 4.67
C ARG A 148 6.04 -8.10 5.79
N GLU A 149 6.16 -7.37 6.90
CA GLU A 149 5.21 -7.43 8.00
C GLU A 149 3.88 -6.76 7.66
N TYR A 150 3.90 -5.70 6.84
CA TYR A 150 2.68 -4.95 6.49
C TYR A 150 1.54 -5.82 5.92
N PRO A 151 1.77 -6.73 4.95
CA PRO A 151 0.71 -7.59 4.42
C PRO A 151 0.18 -8.64 5.41
N GLN A 152 1.00 -9.07 6.37
CA GLN A 152 0.62 -10.10 7.37
C GLN A 152 -0.37 -9.56 8.40
N GLY A 153 -0.46 -8.24 8.54
CA GLY A 153 -1.48 -7.61 9.37
C GLY A 153 -1.27 -7.85 10.86
N ASP A 154 -0.02 -8.01 11.31
CA ASP A 154 0.27 -8.29 12.70
C ASP A 154 -0.03 -7.04 13.57
N CYS A 155 -1.27 -7.01 14.04
CA CYS A 155 -1.90 -6.55 15.28
C CYS A 155 -1.32 -5.38 16.12
N LEU A 156 -0.12 -4.86 15.87
CA LEU A 156 0.51 -3.82 16.68
C LEU A 156 0.03 -2.39 16.35
N SER A 157 -0.68 -2.20 15.24
CA SER A 157 -1.39 -0.95 14.96
C SER A 157 -2.91 -1.16 15.08
N ALA A 158 -3.49 -0.54 16.12
CA ALA A 158 -4.93 -0.48 16.36
C ALA A 158 -5.64 0.23 15.19
N GLY A 159 -5.93 -0.48 14.11
CA GLY A 159 -6.55 0.13 12.92
C GLY A 159 -6.75 -0.74 11.67
N GLY A 160 -6.36 -2.02 11.67
CA GLY A 160 -6.57 -2.87 10.48
C GLY A 160 -5.63 -2.54 9.31
N ALA A 161 -4.35 -2.32 9.62
CA ALA A 161 -3.30 -2.19 8.62
C ALA A 161 -2.98 -3.56 8.02
N GLY A 162 -2.92 -3.64 6.68
CA GLY A 162 -2.55 -4.85 5.94
C GLY A 162 -3.53 -5.24 4.82
N VAL A 163 -3.42 -6.48 4.36
CA VAL A 163 -4.27 -7.08 3.32
C VAL A 163 -5.60 -7.48 3.96
N GLY A 164 -6.71 -6.95 3.44
CA GLY A 164 -8.05 -7.27 3.95
C GLY A 164 -8.48 -8.70 3.62
N PRO A 165 -9.53 -9.23 4.28
CA PRO A 165 -10.03 -10.59 4.04
C PRO A 165 -10.56 -10.81 2.61
N ASP A 166 -10.92 -9.73 1.91
CA ASP A 166 -11.41 -9.75 0.52
C ASP A 166 -10.31 -9.52 -0.52
N GLN A 167 -9.04 -9.47 -0.09
CA GLN A 167 -7.89 -9.25 -0.97
C GLN A 167 -7.03 -10.52 -1.08
N ALA A 168 -6.50 -10.76 -2.27
CA ALA A 168 -5.51 -11.79 -2.53
C ALA A 168 -4.16 -11.17 -2.89
N VAL A 169 -3.06 -11.77 -2.41
CA VAL A 169 -1.70 -11.37 -2.78
C VAL A 169 -0.98 -12.52 -3.46
N VAL A 170 -0.37 -12.24 -4.60
CA VAL A 170 0.56 -13.15 -5.28
C VAL A 170 1.94 -12.53 -5.17
N VAL A 171 2.84 -13.21 -4.46
CA VAL A 171 4.26 -12.83 -4.36
C VAL A 171 5.06 -13.70 -5.31
N ILE A 172 5.86 -13.06 -6.16
CA ILE A 172 6.80 -13.68 -7.08
C ILE A 172 8.19 -13.30 -6.59
N THR A 173 8.96 -14.29 -6.15
CA THR A 173 10.32 -14.11 -5.65
C THR A 173 11.15 -15.35 -5.95
N HIS A 174 12.47 -15.16 -6.00
CA HIS A 174 13.46 -16.23 -6.06
C HIS A 174 13.94 -16.73 -4.69
N TRP A 175 13.57 -16.05 -3.59
CA TRP A 175 13.96 -16.41 -2.22
C TRP A 175 12.75 -16.82 -1.40
N GLU A 176 12.82 -17.98 -0.75
CA GLU A 176 11.71 -18.44 0.09
C GLU A 176 11.60 -17.62 1.37
N GLU A 177 12.75 -17.15 1.88
CA GLU A 177 12.87 -16.35 3.09
C GLU A 177 12.24 -14.96 2.95
N GLU A 178 11.93 -14.52 1.73
CA GLU A 178 11.29 -13.23 1.43
C GLU A 178 9.76 -13.30 1.47
N VAL A 179 9.18 -14.51 1.49
CA VAL A 179 7.73 -14.67 1.53
C VAL A 179 7.21 -14.21 2.91
N PRO A 180 6.18 -13.34 2.96
CA PRO A 180 5.62 -12.89 4.24
C PRO A 180 4.96 -14.01 5.05
N TRP A 181 4.17 -14.86 4.40
CA TRP A 181 3.39 -15.90 5.07
C TRP A 181 4.16 -17.21 5.24
N ASN A 182 3.83 -17.96 6.28
CA ASN A 182 4.40 -19.28 6.53
C ASN A 182 3.31 -20.36 6.49
N ARG A 183 3.65 -21.54 5.98
CA ARG A 183 2.74 -22.69 5.91
C ARG A 183 2.21 -23.14 7.27
N ASP A 184 3.05 -23.07 8.29
CA ASP A 184 2.72 -23.58 9.63
C ASP A 184 1.71 -22.67 10.35
N GLU A 185 1.79 -21.36 10.12
CA GLU A 185 0.97 -20.35 10.79
C GLU A 185 -0.27 -19.97 9.97
N ASP A 186 -0.17 -19.97 8.64
CA ASP A 186 -1.23 -19.56 7.69
C ASP A 186 -1.87 -20.75 6.95
N ALA A 187 -1.99 -21.89 7.65
CA ALA A 187 -2.50 -23.12 7.07
C ALA A 187 -3.91 -22.94 6.48
N GLY A 188 -4.03 -23.05 5.15
CA GLY A 188 -5.28 -22.93 4.40
C GLY A 188 -5.48 -21.60 3.66
N VAL A 189 -4.70 -20.56 4.00
CA VAL A 189 -4.71 -19.26 3.31
C VAL A 189 -3.52 -19.15 2.35
N PHE A 190 -2.35 -19.64 2.77
CA PHE A 190 -1.14 -19.62 1.97
C PHE A 190 -1.07 -20.80 0.99
N ARG A 191 -0.66 -20.53 -0.25
CA ARG A 191 -0.37 -21.56 -1.27
C ARG A 191 0.93 -21.23 -1.97
N LYS A 192 1.81 -22.24 -2.09
CA LYS A 192 3.08 -22.12 -2.81
C LYS A 192 2.96 -22.73 -4.21
N PHE A 193 3.38 -21.99 -5.21
CA PHE A 193 3.44 -22.47 -6.60
C PHE A 193 4.89 -22.47 -7.05
N ARG A 194 5.35 -23.61 -7.58
CA ARG A 194 6.69 -23.74 -8.12
C ARG A 194 6.63 -23.79 -9.63
N LEU A 195 7.42 -22.92 -10.27
CA LEU A 195 7.56 -22.87 -11.73
C LEU A 195 8.91 -23.49 -12.12
N SER A 196 8.89 -24.46 -13.04
CA SER A 196 10.13 -24.94 -13.67
C SER A 196 9.88 -25.45 -15.08
N ARG A 197 10.86 -25.27 -15.98
CA ARG A 197 10.81 -25.73 -17.38
C ARG A 197 9.51 -25.34 -18.11
N GLY A 198 9.00 -24.14 -17.84
CA GLY A 198 7.76 -23.61 -18.43
C GLY A 198 6.46 -24.25 -17.92
N LYS A 199 6.50 -24.98 -16.80
CA LYS A 199 5.32 -25.58 -16.15
C LYS A 199 5.26 -25.17 -14.68
N GLY A 200 4.05 -25.00 -14.17
CA GLY A 200 3.78 -24.72 -12.76
C GLY A 200 3.06 -25.87 -12.07
N TRP A 201 3.35 -26.08 -10.79
CA TRP A 201 2.58 -26.97 -9.92
C TRP A 201 2.41 -26.36 -8.54
N VAL A 202 1.33 -26.76 -7.86
CA VAL A 202 1.13 -26.45 -6.44
C VAL A 202 2.12 -27.30 -5.66
N GLU A 203 2.92 -26.66 -4.83
CA GLU A 203 3.71 -27.35 -3.82
C GLU A 203 2.78 -27.48 -2.60
N GLU A 204 2.42 -28.72 -2.23
CA GLU A 204 1.70 -29.04 -0.99
C GLU A 204 2.60 -28.84 0.23
#